data_AF-A0A147IUR0-F1
#
_entry.id   AF-A0A147IUR0-F1
#
_cell.length_a   1.000
_cell.length_b   1.000
_cell.length_c   1.000
_cell.angle_alpha   90.00
_cell.angle_beta   90.00
_cell.angle_gamma   90.00
#
_symmetry.space_group_name_H-M   'P 1'
#
loop_
_entity.id
_entity.type
_entity.pdbx_description
1 polymer ?
#
loop_
_entity_poly.entity_id
_entity_poly.type
_entity_poly.pdbx_seq_one_letter_code
_entity_poly.pdbx_strand_id
1 'polypeptide(L)'
;MKLSVRALWLSIAMMGCAPAAAQEVRLPGGYSPGVAIGYGAPGNGWTAVDEAHPLPVAPRQDLALLASGNTAMAAQTVYGGDYLFGQSCTAYGTIALQVLAADGASFQTIVTRTAADPAPVGVALGSNAIVRVDLSGTSGCAANLSRVP
;
A
#
# COMPACT_ATOMS: atom_id res chain seq x y z
N MET A 1 -76.02 39.69 -39.02
CA MET A 1 -74.89 38.87 -39.48
C MET A 1 -74.48 37.94 -38.34
N LYS A 2 -74.59 36.62 -38.54
CA LYS A 2 -74.37 35.58 -37.52
C LYS A 2 -72.87 35.25 -37.44
N LEU A 3 -72.23 35.50 -36.29
CA LEU A 3 -70.87 35.02 -36.01
C LEU A 3 -70.92 33.54 -35.60
N SER A 4 -70.24 32.69 -36.35
CA SER A 4 -70.05 31.26 -36.06
C SER A 4 -68.69 31.04 -35.44
N VAL A 5 -68.63 30.82 -34.12
CA VAL A 5 -67.41 30.46 -33.38
C VAL A 5 -67.25 28.94 -33.42
N ARG A 6 -66.23 28.44 -34.11
CA ARG A 6 -65.86 27.03 -34.14
C ARG A 6 -64.97 26.70 -32.93
N ALA A 7 -65.49 25.93 -31.99
CA ALA A 7 -64.74 25.39 -30.87
C ALA A 7 -63.87 24.21 -31.33
N LEU A 8 -62.55 24.42 -31.37
CA LEU A 8 -61.55 23.39 -31.61
C LEU A 8 -61.18 22.78 -30.25
N TRP A 9 -61.68 21.57 -29.97
CA TRP A 9 -61.30 20.79 -28.79
C TRP A 9 -59.94 20.12 -29.03
N LEU A 10 -58.93 20.52 -28.27
CA LEU A 10 -57.59 19.94 -28.30
C LEU A 10 -57.46 18.94 -27.14
N SER A 11 -57.54 17.66 -27.45
CA SER A 11 -57.38 16.56 -26.49
C SER A 11 -55.91 16.39 -26.12
N ILE A 12 -55.55 16.69 -24.87
CA ILE A 12 -54.22 16.41 -24.29
C ILE A 12 -54.15 14.92 -23.96
N ALA A 13 -53.40 14.17 -24.76
CA ALA A 13 -53.06 12.79 -24.46
C ALA A 13 -52.00 12.77 -23.34
N MET A 14 -52.38 12.24 -22.17
CA MET A 14 -51.42 11.92 -21.11
C MET A 14 -50.59 10.71 -21.54
N MET A 15 -49.38 10.98 -22.03
CA MET A 15 -48.37 9.98 -22.34
C MET A 15 -47.76 9.48 -21.03
N GLY A 16 -48.05 8.23 -20.66
CA GLY A 16 -47.44 7.56 -19.52
C GLY A 16 -45.93 7.44 -19.69
N CYS A 17 -45.18 7.93 -18.72
CA CYS A 17 -43.74 7.73 -18.63
C CYS A 17 -43.48 6.28 -18.19
N ALA A 18 -43.07 5.42 -19.13
CA ALA A 18 -42.57 4.09 -18.79
C ALA A 18 -41.20 4.25 -18.08
N PRO A 19 -40.90 3.49 -17.01
CA PRO A 19 -39.56 3.47 -16.46
C PRO A 19 -38.60 2.97 -17.53
N ALA A 20 -37.59 3.77 -17.86
CA ALA A 20 -36.51 3.37 -18.75
C ALA A 20 -35.79 2.18 -18.09
N ALA A 21 -36.12 0.97 -18.57
CA ALA A 21 -35.33 -0.20 -18.27
C ALA A 21 -33.91 0.05 -18.78
N ALA A 22 -32.94 -0.02 -17.88
CA ALA A 22 -31.52 0.07 -18.22
C ALA A 22 -31.23 -0.96 -19.31
N GLN A 23 -30.95 -0.46 -20.52
CA GLN A 23 -30.71 -1.29 -21.68
C GLN A 23 -29.34 -1.94 -21.50
N GLU A 24 -29.30 -3.26 -21.34
CA GLU A 24 -28.06 -4.02 -21.29
C GLU A 24 -27.36 -3.86 -22.66
N VAL A 25 -26.30 -3.05 -22.70
CA VAL A 25 -25.46 -2.91 -23.90
C VAL A 25 -24.67 -4.21 -24.06
N ARG A 26 -25.21 -5.13 -24.86
CA ARG A 26 -24.47 -6.30 -25.34
C ARG A 26 -23.67 -5.91 -26.57
N LEU A 27 -22.36 -5.80 -26.41
CA LEU A 27 -21.41 -5.70 -27.51
C LEU A 27 -21.41 -7.03 -28.31
N PRO A 28 -21.43 -7.00 -29.65
CA PRO A 28 -21.31 -8.20 -30.46
C PRO A 28 -19.91 -8.80 -30.28
N GLY A 29 -19.85 -9.98 -29.67
CA GLY A 29 -18.59 -10.64 -29.33
C GLY A 29 -18.60 -11.51 -28.07
N GLY A 30 -19.75 -11.71 -27.41
CA GLY A 30 -19.82 -12.60 -26.24
C GLY A 30 -19.13 -12.06 -24.97
N TYR A 31 -18.65 -10.82 -24.99
CA TYR A 31 -18.09 -10.12 -23.84
C TYR A 31 -18.97 -8.91 -23.50
N SER A 32 -19.65 -8.94 -22.35
CA SER A 32 -20.14 -7.74 -21.66
C SER A 32 -20.39 -8.09 -20.18
N PRO A 33 -20.20 -7.19 -19.19
CA PRO A 33 -19.35 -5.99 -19.09
C PRO A 33 -18.41 -6.11 -17.84
N GLY A 34 -17.43 -5.22 -17.65
CA GLY A 34 -16.79 -5.11 -16.34
C GLY A 34 -15.91 -6.29 -15.95
N VAL A 35 -14.70 -6.35 -16.52
CA VAL A 35 -13.65 -7.23 -15.99
C VAL A 35 -13.36 -6.77 -14.56
N ALA A 36 -13.87 -7.49 -13.56
CA ALA A 36 -13.49 -7.25 -12.19
C ALA A 36 -11.95 -7.30 -12.13
N ILE A 37 -11.32 -6.23 -11.64
CA ILE A 37 -9.89 -6.27 -11.34
C ILE A 37 -9.71 -7.41 -10.36
N GLY A 38 -8.73 -8.29 -10.57
CA GLY A 38 -8.52 -9.47 -9.73
C GLY A 38 -7.06 -9.65 -9.38
N TYR A 39 -6.76 -10.38 -8.31
CA TYR A 39 -5.40 -10.71 -7.88
C TYR A 39 -5.16 -12.22 -7.93
N GLY A 40 -3.89 -12.63 -8.04
CA GLY A 40 -3.48 -14.02 -8.22
C GLY A 40 -3.07 -14.34 -9.67
N ALA A 41 -2.49 -15.52 -9.87
CA ALA A 41 -2.00 -15.94 -11.18
C ALA A 41 -3.17 -16.36 -12.10
N PRO A 42 -3.16 -15.99 -13.40
CA PRO A 42 -4.17 -16.46 -14.34
C PRO A 42 -4.13 -18.00 -14.42
N GLY A 43 -5.26 -18.64 -14.14
CA GLY A 43 -5.42 -20.10 -14.19
C GLY A 43 -5.16 -20.85 -12.88
N ASN A 44 -4.70 -20.20 -11.82
CA ASN A 44 -4.57 -20.79 -10.49
C ASN A 44 -4.62 -19.71 -9.40
N GLY A 45 -5.78 -19.57 -8.74
CA GLY A 45 -5.95 -18.66 -7.61
C GLY A 45 -6.32 -17.22 -7.97
N TRP A 46 -6.88 -16.98 -9.17
CA TRP A 46 -7.46 -15.68 -9.52
C TRP A 46 -8.70 -15.40 -8.68
N THR A 47 -8.71 -14.29 -7.94
CA THR A 47 -9.85 -13.83 -7.13
C THR A 47 -10.29 -12.46 -7.63
N ALA A 48 -11.57 -12.32 -7.95
CA ALA A 48 -12.17 -11.04 -8.32
C ALA A 48 -12.16 -10.08 -7.12
N VAL A 49 -11.84 -8.82 -7.34
CA VAL A 49 -11.96 -7.77 -6.33
C VAL A 49 -13.42 -7.33 -6.31
N ASP A 50 -14.08 -7.58 -5.19
CA ASP A 50 -15.44 -7.13 -4.89
C ASP A 50 -15.52 -6.67 -3.41
N GLU A 51 -16.70 -6.28 -2.96
CA GLU A 51 -16.89 -5.81 -1.57
C GLU A 51 -16.67 -6.93 -0.53
N ALA A 52 -16.91 -8.19 -0.90
CA ALA A 52 -16.66 -9.35 -0.03
C ALA A 52 -15.19 -9.82 -0.09
N HIS A 53 -14.47 -9.49 -1.16
CA HIS A 53 -13.08 -9.84 -1.42
C HIS A 53 -12.29 -8.59 -1.82
N PRO A 54 -12.08 -7.64 -0.89
CA PRO A 54 -11.26 -6.48 -1.16
C PRO A 54 -9.84 -6.90 -1.52
N LEU A 55 -9.12 -6.07 -2.28
CA LEU A 55 -7.71 -6.29 -2.56
C LEU A 55 -6.96 -6.57 -1.25
N PRO A 56 -6.13 -7.63 -1.18
CA PRO A 56 -5.30 -7.89 -0.03
C PRO A 56 -4.27 -6.77 0.08
N VAL A 57 -4.57 -5.78 0.90
CA VAL A 57 -3.59 -4.79 1.34
C VAL A 57 -2.75 -5.47 2.41
N ALA A 58 -1.50 -5.78 2.06
CA ALA A 58 -0.53 -6.14 3.09
C ALA A 58 -0.50 -5.03 4.14
N PRO A 59 -0.50 -5.36 5.44
CA PRO A 59 -0.38 -4.34 6.47
C PRO A 59 0.92 -3.57 6.21
N ARG A 60 0.81 -2.25 6.13
CA ARG A 60 1.96 -1.37 6.00
C ARG A 60 2.88 -1.66 7.20
N GLN A 61 4.09 -2.17 6.94
CA GLN A 61 5.06 -2.37 8.01
C GLN A 61 5.63 -1.00 8.40
N ASP A 62 4.93 -0.36 9.33
CA ASP A 62 5.34 0.93 9.86
C ASP A 62 6.46 0.80 10.91
N LEU A 63 6.73 -0.42 11.40
CA LEU A 63 7.81 -0.71 12.35
C LEU A 63 8.54 -2.00 11.99
N ALA A 64 9.84 -1.91 11.81
CA ALA A 64 10.75 -3.02 11.59
C ALA A 64 11.71 -3.16 12.78
N LEU A 65 11.67 -4.30 13.47
CA LEU A 65 12.60 -4.62 14.55
C LEU A 65 13.85 -5.24 13.93
N LEU A 66 15.00 -4.58 14.11
CA LEU A 66 16.26 -4.95 13.47
C LEU A 66 17.25 -5.60 14.45
N ALA A 67 17.18 -5.26 15.73
CA ALA A 67 17.92 -5.94 16.79
C ALA A 67 17.12 -5.98 18.09
N SER A 68 17.35 -7.01 18.90
CA SER A 68 16.80 -7.12 20.25
C SER A 68 17.73 -7.94 21.14
N GLY A 69 17.89 -7.53 22.40
CA GLY A 69 18.72 -8.25 23.37
C GLY A 69 20.16 -8.47 22.89
N ASN A 70 20.76 -7.47 22.23
CA ASN A 70 22.09 -7.54 21.64
C ASN A 70 22.27 -8.53 20.47
N THR A 71 21.16 -8.98 19.88
CA THR A 71 21.17 -9.92 18.75
C THR A 71 20.58 -9.23 17.53
N ALA A 72 21.35 -9.21 16.43
CA ALA A 72 20.85 -8.72 15.14
C ALA A 72 19.80 -9.70 14.60
N MET A 73 18.70 -9.17 14.08
CA MET A 73 17.66 -9.97 13.43
C MET A 73 18.01 -10.25 11.97
N ALA A 74 17.29 -11.19 11.36
CA ALA A 74 17.39 -11.45 9.92
C ALA A 74 17.07 -10.17 9.12
N ALA A 75 17.68 -10.04 7.93
CA ALA A 75 17.41 -8.91 7.06
C ALA A 75 15.92 -8.85 6.69
N GLN A 76 15.37 -7.63 6.66
CA GLN A 76 13.94 -7.37 6.43
C GLN A 76 13.77 -6.52 5.17
N THR A 77 12.73 -6.81 4.40
CA THR A 77 12.33 -5.96 3.26
C THR A 77 11.36 -4.90 3.76
N VAL A 78 11.66 -3.62 3.52
CA VAL A 78 10.79 -2.50 3.87
C VAL A 78 10.20 -1.84 2.64
N TYR A 79 9.06 -1.19 2.79
CA TYR A 79 8.31 -0.63 1.65
C TYR A 79 9.02 0.55 0.95
N GLY A 80 10.03 1.14 1.60
CA GLY A 80 10.68 2.38 1.15
C GLY A 80 9.99 3.65 1.65
N GLY A 81 10.62 4.80 1.37
CA GLY A 81 10.25 6.12 1.90
C GLY A 81 11.12 6.56 3.07
N ASP A 82 10.61 7.51 3.86
CA ASP A 82 11.32 8.05 5.01
C ASP A 82 11.05 7.24 6.29
N TYR A 83 12.11 6.98 7.04
CA TYR A 83 12.07 6.26 8.30
C TYR A 83 12.87 6.99 9.38
N LEU A 84 12.55 6.69 10.63
CA LEU A 84 13.35 7.01 11.80
C LEU A 84 14.04 5.74 12.28
N PHE A 85 15.37 5.76 12.25
CA PHE A 85 16.20 4.73 12.85
C PHE A 85 16.44 5.05 14.33
N GLY A 86 15.88 4.21 15.20
CA GLY A 86 16.03 4.30 16.64
C GLY A 86 16.89 3.17 17.18
N GLN A 87 17.58 3.44 18.29
CA GLN A 87 18.29 2.43 19.06
C GLN A 87 18.21 2.73 20.55
N SER A 88 18.35 1.68 21.35
CA SER A 88 18.58 1.77 22.78
C SER A 88 19.54 0.68 23.20
N CYS A 89 20.56 1.03 23.98
CA CYS A 89 21.65 0.14 24.36
C CYS A 89 22.08 0.40 25.80
N THR A 90 22.42 -0.67 26.53
CA THR A 90 22.86 -0.53 27.92
C THR A 90 24.34 -0.16 28.06
N ALA A 91 25.15 -0.35 27.01
CA ALA A 91 26.56 0.04 26.97
C ALA A 91 26.92 0.71 25.64
N TYR A 92 28.04 1.43 25.65
CA TYR A 92 28.64 1.97 24.42
C TYR A 92 29.11 0.85 23.49
N GLY A 93 29.09 1.13 22.20
CA GLY A 93 29.50 0.22 21.12
C GLY A 93 29.10 0.84 19.79
N THR A 94 28.98 0.05 18.74
CA THR A 94 28.58 0.52 17.41
C THR A 94 27.39 -0.27 16.90
N ILE A 95 26.39 0.45 16.40
CA ILE A 95 25.29 -0.10 15.60
C ILE A 95 25.33 0.54 14.23
N ALA A 96 25.41 -0.27 13.20
CA ALA A 96 25.39 0.17 11.82
C ALA A 96 24.11 -0.31 11.13
N LEU A 97 23.26 0.62 10.69
CA LEU A 97 22.16 0.32 9.78
C LEU A 97 22.73 0.11 8.39
N GLN A 98 22.39 -1.03 7.79
CA GLN A 98 22.87 -1.43 6.48
C GLN A 98 21.70 -1.70 5.53
N VAL A 99 21.92 -1.39 4.25
CA VAL A 99 21.01 -1.70 3.14
C VAL A 99 21.73 -2.64 2.17
N LEU A 100 21.01 -3.60 1.62
CA LEU A 100 21.53 -4.46 0.55
C LEU A 100 21.87 -3.60 -0.68
N ALA A 101 23.11 -3.69 -1.13
CA ALA A 101 23.59 -2.96 -2.28
C ALA A 101 22.97 -3.49 -3.58
N ALA A 102 23.17 -2.74 -4.66
CA ALA A 102 22.62 -3.08 -5.98
C ALA A 102 23.19 -4.39 -6.57
N ASP A 103 24.28 -4.91 -6.01
CA ASP A 103 24.83 -6.22 -6.39
C ASP A 103 24.00 -7.41 -5.87
N GLY A 104 23.03 -7.16 -4.98
CA GLY A 104 22.17 -8.19 -4.39
C GLY A 104 22.87 -9.10 -3.38
N ALA A 105 24.12 -8.79 -2.99
CA ALA A 105 24.93 -9.67 -2.15
C ALA A 105 25.59 -8.93 -0.98
N SER A 106 26.09 -7.71 -1.20
CA SER A 106 26.78 -6.94 -0.18
C SER A 106 25.81 -6.01 0.54
N PHE A 107 26.13 -5.70 1.80
CA PHE A 107 25.39 -4.74 2.59
C PHE A 107 26.24 -3.49 2.78
N GLN A 108 25.69 -2.34 2.43
CA GLN A 108 26.31 -1.03 2.59
C GLN A 108 25.78 -0.36 3.85
N THR A 109 26.68 0.11 4.71
CA THR A 109 26.33 0.93 5.88
C THR A 109 25.85 2.30 5.43
N ILE A 110 24.66 2.71 5.89
CA ILE A 110 24.07 4.02 5.61
C ILE A 110 24.02 4.93 6.84
N VAL A 111 23.95 4.35 8.04
CA VAL A 111 24.00 5.08 9.31
C VAL A 111 24.82 4.28 10.30
N THR A 112 25.71 4.97 11.02
CA THR A 112 26.48 4.41 12.12
C THR A 112 26.17 5.19 13.39
N ARG A 113 25.95 4.48 14.49
CA ARG A 113 25.59 5.05 15.80
C ARG A 113 26.50 4.46 16.86
N THR A 114 27.00 5.31 17.76
CA THR A 114 27.93 4.88 18.83
C THR A 114 27.52 5.25 20.25
N ALA A 115 26.39 5.96 20.42
CA ALA A 115 25.86 6.35 21.73
C ALA A 115 24.91 5.30 22.28
N ALA A 116 24.77 5.21 23.60
CA ALA A 116 23.84 4.27 24.25
C ALA A 116 22.38 4.51 23.85
N ASP A 117 21.90 5.77 23.91
CA ASP A 117 20.50 6.14 23.61
C ASP A 117 20.40 7.48 22.86
N PRO A 118 20.83 7.54 21.60
CA PRO A 118 20.69 8.78 20.85
C PRO A 118 19.26 9.01 20.37
N ALA A 119 18.92 10.28 20.13
CA ALA A 119 17.70 10.62 19.40
C ALA A 119 17.64 9.86 18.05
N PRO A 120 16.44 9.40 17.62
CA PRO A 120 16.27 8.74 16.34
C PRO A 120 16.76 9.61 15.18
N VAL A 121 17.29 8.97 14.14
CA VAL A 121 17.81 9.65 12.94
C VAL A 121 16.93 9.33 11.73
N GLY A 122 16.62 10.35 10.95
CA GLY A 122 15.91 10.20 9.68
C GLY A 122 16.78 9.49 8.63
N VAL A 123 16.20 8.54 7.92
CA VAL A 123 16.82 7.83 6.80
C VAL A 123 15.82 7.67 5.66
N ALA A 124 16.27 7.96 4.44
CA ALA A 124 15.48 7.75 3.23
C ALA A 124 15.89 6.41 2.60
N LEU A 125 14.90 5.56 2.31
CA LEU A 125 15.12 4.23 1.75
C LEU A 125 14.39 4.07 0.42
N GLY A 126 15.05 3.38 -0.51
CA GLY A 126 14.45 2.99 -1.78
C GLY A 126 13.28 2.03 -1.60
N SER A 127 12.44 1.92 -2.63
CA SER A 127 11.33 0.96 -2.66
C SER A 127 11.84 -0.48 -2.52
N ASN A 128 11.20 -1.28 -1.66
CA ASN A 128 11.58 -2.67 -1.36
C ASN A 128 13.05 -2.83 -0.91
N ALA A 129 13.59 -1.83 -0.20
CA ALA A 129 14.94 -1.93 0.35
C ALA A 129 15.05 -3.08 1.35
N ILE A 130 16.13 -3.86 1.27
CA ILE A 130 16.44 -4.91 2.24
C ILE A 130 17.40 -4.33 3.26
N VAL A 131 16.98 -4.26 4.52
CA VAL A 131 17.72 -3.64 5.62
C VAL A 131 18.13 -4.67 6.66
N ARG A 132 19.26 -4.41 7.32
CA ARG A 132 19.69 -5.12 8.54
C ARG A 132 20.51 -4.19 9.41
N VAL A 133 20.86 -4.65 10.61
CA VAL A 133 21.85 -3.97 11.46
C VAL A 133 23.04 -4.87 11.72
N ASP A 134 24.21 -4.25 11.81
CA ASP A 134 25.43 -4.86 12.31
C ASP A 134 25.72 -4.29 13.71
N LEU A 135 25.99 -5.17 14.67
CA LEU A 135 26.22 -4.82 16.07
C LEU A 135 27.68 -5.16 16.41
N SER A 136 28.41 -4.19 16.96
CA SER A 136 29.82 -4.38 17.33
C SER A 136 30.13 -3.76 18.68
N GLY A 137 30.77 -4.55 19.55
CA GLY A 137 31.25 -4.06 20.86
C GLY A 137 30.16 -3.53 21.79
N THR A 138 28.90 -3.91 21.59
CA THR A 138 27.76 -3.40 22.34
C THR A 138 27.08 -4.48 23.20
N SER A 139 26.24 -4.07 24.14
CA SER A 139 25.46 -4.96 25.02
C SER A 139 24.04 -4.44 25.24
N GLY A 140 23.09 -5.36 25.44
CA GLY A 140 21.70 -5.04 25.75
C GLY A 140 20.98 -4.20 24.69
N CYS A 141 21.45 -4.21 23.43
CA CYS A 141 20.90 -3.33 22.41
C CYS A 141 19.60 -3.82 21.78
N ALA A 142 18.72 -2.87 21.51
CA ALA A 142 17.62 -2.98 20.58
C ALA A 142 17.73 -1.88 19.52
N ALA A 143 17.33 -2.19 18.29
CA ALA A 143 17.29 -1.24 17.19
C ALA A 143 16.02 -1.45 16.38
N ASN A 144 15.37 -0.36 16.01
CA ASN A 144 14.14 -0.38 15.23
C ASN A 144 14.17 0.69 14.12
N LEU A 145 13.33 0.46 13.13
CA LEU A 145 13.13 1.36 12.01
C LEU A 145 11.63 1.65 11.92
N SER A 146 11.24 2.88 12.20
CA SER A 146 9.84 3.31 12.18
C SER A 146 9.58 4.17 10.95
N ARG A 147 8.55 3.85 10.16
CA ARG A 147 8.19 4.63 8.98
C ARG A 147 7.61 5.98 9.40
N VAL A 148 8.00 7.04 8.71
CA VAL A 148 7.35 8.35 8.81
C VAL A 148 6.15 8.35 7.84
N PRO A 149 4.93 8.68 8.31
CA PRO A 149 3.72 8.58 7.50
C PRO A 149 3.76 9.37 6.19
#